data_AF-A0A1Q5MA90-F1
#
_entry.id   AF-A0A1Q5MA90-F1
#
_cell.length_a   1.000
_cell.length_b   1.000
_cell.length_c   1.000
_cell.angle_alpha   90.00
_cell.angle_beta   90.00
_cell.angle_gamma   90.00
#
_symmetry.space_group_name_H-M   'P 1'
#
loop_
_entity.id
_entity.type
_entity.pdbx_description
1 polymer ?
#
loop_
_entity_poly.entity_id
_entity_poly.type
_entity_poly.pdbx_seq_one_letter_code
_entity_poly.pdbx_strand_id
1 'polypeptide(L)'
;MPARTLERLTGMREHPGRQPVPVNLAMHVGQGALLGVLRSVMAHAGLRGPWSSGKFAVVRVTSDQILENATGVGAPPQTWPRRELVVDLLHKTVYAFATGAVADALAARSGPGPGQRHAAVRTGRQVDVGPVPRDRARRR
;
A
#
# COMPACT_ATOMS: atom_id res chain seq x y z
N MET A 1 9.87 -14.61 8.02
CA MET A 1 10.18 -14.36 6.59
C MET A 1 10.87 -13.02 6.36
N PRO A 2 10.41 -11.87 6.89
CA PRO A 2 10.83 -10.55 6.40
C PRO A 2 12.33 -10.26 6.49
N ALA A 3 13.00 -10.63 7.59
CA ALA A 3 14.45 -10.48 7.70
C ALA A 3 15.22 -11.21 6.58
N ARG A 4 14.86 -12.48 6.31
CA ARG A 4 15.50 -13.28 5.25
C ARG A 4 15.21 -12.72 3.86
N THR A 5 14.00 -12.20 3.64
CA THR A 5 13.67 -11.51 2.39
C THR A 5 14.58 -10.31 2.18
N LEU A 6 14.76 -9.47 3.20
CA LEU A 6 15.68 -8.34 3.11
C LEU A 6 17.13 -8.80 2.88
N GLU A 7 17.60 -9.81 3.64
CA GLU A 7 18.95 -10.36 3.47
C GLU A 7 19.21 -10.79 2.02
N ARG A 8 18.28 -11.53 1.41
CA ARG A 8 18.40 -11.95 0.01
C ARG A 8 18.31 -10.79 -0.99
N LEU A 9 17.44 -9.81 -0.76
CA LEU A 9 17.33 -8.63 -1.61
C LEU A 9 18.61 -7.78 -1.63
N THR A 10 19.32 -7.73 -0.50
CA THR A 10 20.53 -6.91 -0.35
C THR A 10 21.83 -7.71 -0.41
N GLY A 11 21.77 -9.01 -0.66
CA GLY A 11 22.95 -9.89 -0.70
C GLY A 11 23.67 -10.07 0.65
N MET A 12 22.96 -9.85 1.77
CA MET A 12 23.52 -10.09 3.11
C MET A 12 23.64 -11.58 3.39
N ARG A 13 24.56 -11.94 4.30
CA ARG A 13 24.70 -13.32 4.77
C ARG A 13 23.48 -13.72 5.60
N GLU A 14 22.84 -14.82 5.21
CA GLU A 14 21.74 -15.40 5.98
C GLU A 14 22.24 -16.06 7.27
N HIS A 15 21.44 -15.98 8.33
CA HIS A 15 21.71 -16.61 9.62
C HIS A 15 20.65 -17.67 9.93
N PRO A 16 20.86 -18.94 9.53
CA PRO A 16 19.91 -20.01 9.81
C PRO A 16 19.64 -20.13 11.31
N GLY A 17 18.35 -20.16 11.69
CA GLY A 17 17.92 -20.31 13.09
C GLY A 17 17.94 -19.03 13.94
N ARG A 18 18.39 -17.89 13.41
CA ARG A 18 18.27 -16.57 14.07
C ARG A 18 17.54 -15.60 13.16
N GLN A 19 16.52 -14.91 13.68
CA GLN A 19 15.97 -13.73 13.00
C GLN A 19 16.66 -12.48 13.58
N PRO A 20 17.55 -11.82 12.83
CA PRO A 20 18.12 -10.57 13.29
C PRO A 20 17.02 -9.51 13.39
N VAL A 21 16.61 -9.20 14.63
CA VAL A 21 15.56 -8.22 14.94
C VAL A 21 15.76 -6.89 14.21
N PRO A 22 16.99 -6.32 14.12
CA PRO A 22 17.20 -5.07 13.38
C PRO A 22 16.87 -5.18 11.89
N VAL A 23 17.21 -6.30 11.25
CA VAL A 23 16.93 -6.54 9.83
C VAL A 23 15.44 -6.76 9.61
N ASN A 24 14.79 -7.49 10.51
CA ASN A 24 13.34 -7.65 10.48
C ASN A 24 12.63 -6.29 10.57
N LEU A 25 13.06 -5.44 11.51
CA LEU A 25 12.50 -4.11 11.69
C LEU A 25 12.77 -3.22 10.46
N ALA A 26 14.01 -3.24 9.94
CA ALA A 26 14.38 -2.49 8.75
C ALA A 26 13.50 -2.86 7.55
N MET A 27 13.22 -4.14 7.35
CA MET A 27 12.31 -4.59 6.30
C MET A 27 10.90 -4.03 6.50
N HIS A 28 10.33 -4.16 7.70
CA HIS A 28 8.98 -3.67 7.99
C HIS A 28 8.86 -2.15 7.83
N VAL A 29 9.81 -1.40 8.38
CA VAL A 29 9.83 0.06 8.30
C VAL A 29 10.06 0.52 6.86
N GLY A 30 10.99 -0.10 6.14
CA GLY A 30 11.29 0.24 4.75
C GLY A 30 10.10 0.00 3.82
N GLN A 31 9.46 -1.18 3.92
CA GLN A 31 8.24 -1.46 3.17
C GLN A 31 7.09 -0.55 3.56
N GLY A 32 6.93 -0.27 4.86
CA GLY A 32 5.95 0.69 5.36
C GLY A 32 6.14 2.06 4.74
N ALA A 33 7.35 2.62 4.81
CA ALA A 33 7.65 3.93 4.22
C ALA A 33 7.39 3.95 2.70
N LEU A 34 7.90 2.95 1.96
CA LEU A 34 7.73 2.86 0.51
C LEU A 34 6.25 2.80 0.10
N LEU A 35 5.48 1.92 0.73
CA LEU A 35 4.05 1.79 0.41
C LEU A 35 3.24 2.96 0.96
N GLY A 36 3.69 3.61 2.03
CA GLY A 36 3.11 4.85 2.52
C GLY A 36 3.23 5.98 1.51
N VAL A 37 4.37 6.11 0.83
CA VAL A 37 4.55 7.05 -0.30
C VAL A 37 3.55 6.73 -1.41
N LEU A 38 3.43 5.46 -1.82
CA LEU A 38 2.44 5.04 -2.81
C LEU A 38 1.01 5.42 -2.37
N ARG A 39 0.65 5.18 -1.11
CA ARG A 39 -0.68 5.55 -0.59
C ARG A 39 -0.91 7.06 -0.58
N SER A 40 0.13 7.85 -0.34
CA SER A 40 0.07 9.31 -0.45
C SER A 40 -0.15 9.77 -1.89
N VAL A 41 0.52 9.14 -2.87
CA VAL A 41 0.29 9.41 -4.30
C VAL A 41 -1.17 9.09 -4.68
N MET A 42 -1.70 7.95 -4.23
CA MET A 42 -3.11 7.61 -4.42
C MET A 42 -4.04 8.70 -3.86
N ALA A 43 -3.79 9.17 -2.63
CA ALA A 43 -4.60 10.22 -1.99
C ALA A 43 -4.57 11.54 -2.78
N HIS A 44 -3.40 11.96 -3.26
CA HIS A 44 -3.22 13.19 -4.04
C HIS A 44 -3.85 13.07 -5.44
N ALA A 45 -3.83 11.88 -6.04
CA ALA A 45 -4.54 11.61 -7.29
C ALA A 45 -6.07 11.62 -7.12
N GLY A 46 -6.59 11.60 -5.90
CA GLY A 46 -8.02 11.62 -5.58
C GLY A 46 -8.61 10.25 -5.19
N LEU A 47 -7.79 9.20 -5.11
CA LEU A 47 -8.18 7.89 -4.58
C LEU A 47 -8.18 7.95 -3.05
N ARG A 48 -9.22 8.56 -2.49
CA ARG A 48 -9.42 8.72 -1.03
C ARG A 48 -10.54 7.82 -0.51
N GLY A 49 -10.64 7.69 0.80
CA GLY A 49 -11.72 7.01 1.51
C GLY A 49 -11.50 5.50 1.72
N PRO A 50 -12.50 4.82 2.32
CA PRO A 50 -12.36 3.43 2.76
C PRO A 50 -12.17 2.46 1.59
N TRP A 51 -12.81 2.69 0.44
CA TRP A 51 -12.63 1.83 -0.73
C TRP A 51 -11.22 1.88 -1.30
N SER A 52 -10.63 3.08 -1.37
CA SER A 52 -9.23 3.28 -1.77
C SER A 52 -8.26 2.64 -0.78
N SER A 53 -8.58 2.66 0.51
CA SER A 53 -7.80 1.99 1.55
C SER A 53 -7.91 0.46 1.47
N GLY A 54 -9.08 -0.08 1.11
CA GLY A 54 -9.25 -1.50 0.78
C GLY A 54 -8.42 -1.92 -0.44
N LYS A 55 -8.40 -1.13 -1.52
CA LYS A 55 -7.51 -1.37 -2.67
C LYS A 55 -6.04 -1.35 -2.25
N PHE A 56 -5.66 -0.40 -1.41
CA PHE A 56 -4.30 -0.32 -0.89
C PHE A 56 -3.94 -1.50 0.02
N ALA A 57 -4.88 -2.06 0.79
CA ALA A 57 -4.67 -3.28 1.55
C ALA A 57 -4.31 -4.46 0.64
N VAL A 58 -4.99 -4.60 -0.51
CA VAL A 58 -4.62 -5.61 -1.52
C VAL A 58 -3.20 -5.38 -2.01
N VAL A 59 -2.84 -4.15 -2.37
CA VAL A 59 -1.46 -3.80 -2.78
C VAL A 59 -0.45 -4.14 -1.69
N ARG A 60 -0.77 -3.87 -0.42
CA ARG A 60 0.09 -4.16 0.73
C ARG A 60 0.34 -5.67 0.88
N VAL A 61 -0.71 -6.49 0.75
CA VAL A 61 -0.60 -7.95 0.83
C VAL A 61 0.20 -8.50 -0.35
N THR A 62 -0.12 -8.06 -1.58
CA THR A 62 0.54 -8.60 -2.78
C THR A 62 2.00 -8.19 -2.86
N SER A 63 2.38 -7.01 -2.35
CA SER A 63 3.78 -6.58 -2.30
C SER A 63 4.65 -7.53 -1.47
N ASP A 64 4.15 -8.05 -0.35
CA ASP A 64 4.88 -9.05 0.44
C ASP A 64 5.05 -10.34 -0.35
N GLN A 65 3.97 -10.84 -0.96
CA GLN A 65 4.05 -12.07 -1.75
C GLN A 65 4.99 -11.94 -2.94
N ILE A 66 5.06 -10.77 -3.59
CA ILE A 66 6.00 -10.52 -4.67
C ILE A 66 7.44 -10.64 -4.16
N LEU A 67 7.79 -9.95 -3.06
CA LEU A 67 9.15 -9.94 -2.54
C LEU A 67 9.56 -11.30 -1.96
N GLU A 68 8.66 -11.93 -1.22
CA GLU A 68 8.91 -13.26 -0.63
C GLU A 68 9.07 -14.33 -1.72
N ASN A 69 8.25 -14.30 -2.78
CA ASN A 69 8.38 -15.24 -3.90
C ASN A 69 9.62 -14.94 -4.74
N ALA A 70 9.91 -13.67 -5.04
CA ALA A 70 11.09 -13.27 -5.83
C ALA A 70 12.40 -13.65 -5.12
N THR A 71 12.40 -13.69 -3.80
CA THR A 71 13.55 -14.13 -2.99
C THR A 71 13.54 -15.63 -2.70
N GLY A 72 12.48 -16.37 -3.06
CA GLY A 72 12.34 -17.79 -2.73
C GLY A 72 12.25 -18.07 -1.22
N VAL A 73 11.89 -17.07 -0.42
CA VAL A 73 11.70 -17.19 1.04
C VAL A 73 10.24 -17.53 1.36
N GLY A 74 9.31 -17.14 0.50
CA GLY A 74 7.88 -17.31 0.70
C GLY A 74 7.43 -18.77 0.67
N ALA A 75 6.41 -19.06 1.47
CA ALA A 75 5.59 -20.27 1.33
C ALA A 75 4.21 -19.87 0.80
N PRO A 76 3.54 -20.68 -0.03
CA PRO A 76 2.20 -20.37 -0.52
C PRO A 76 1.24 -20.10 0.65
N PRO A 77 0.40 -19.05 0.63
CA PRO A 77 -0.49 -18.72 1.74
C PRO A 77 -1.41 -19.87 2.19
N GLN A 78 -1.72 -20.79 1.27
CA GLN A 78 -2.55 -21.97 1.53
C GLN A 78 -1.87 -22.98 2.46
N THR A 79 -0.54 -22.93 2.61
CA THR A 79 0.22 -23.82 3.50
C THR A 79 0.38 -23.26 4.91
N TRP A 80 -0.05 -22.02 5.15
CA TRP A 80 0.13 -21.37 6.45
C TRP A 80 -0.95 -21.83 7.45
N PRO A 81 -0.61 -21.89 8.75
CA PRO A 81 -1.63 -22.04 9.80
C PRO A 81 -2.66 -20.91 9.70
N ARG A 82 -3.95 -21.24 9.80
CA ARG A 82 -5.06 -20.26 9.64
C ARG A 82 -4.93 -19.05 10.56
N ARG A 83 -4.45 -19.25 11.79
CA ARG A 83 -4.23 -18.18 12.75
C ARG A 83 -3.15 -17.19 12.28
N GLU A 84 -2.07 -17.68 11.67
CA GLU A 84 -1.01 -16.83 11.14
C GLU A 84 -1.52 -16.00 9.95
N LEU A 85 -2.28 -16.63 9.05
CA LEU A 85 -2.91 -15.93 7.94
C LEU A 85 -3.86 -14.82 8.42
N VAL A 86 -4.69 -15.09 9.43
CA VAL A 86 -5.60 -14.07 9.99
C VAL A 86 -4.84 -12.90 10.60
N VAL A 87 -3.79 -13.18 11.39
CA VAL A 87 -2.96 -12.12 12.00
C VAL A 87 -2.29 -11.29 10.93
N ASP A 88 -1.77 -11.92 9.88
CA ASP A 88 -1.10 -11.24 8.78
C ASP A 88 -2.04 -10.29 8.02
N LEU A 89 -3.21 -10.79 7.62
CA LEU A 89 -4.23 -10.01 6.91
C LEU A 89 -4.78 -8.89 7.78
N LEU A 90 -5.04 -9.14 9.07
CA LEU A 90 -5.50 -8.11 10.00
C LEU A 90 -4.47 -7.01 10.16
N HIS A 91 -3.21 -7.36 10.40
CA HIS A 91 -2.12 -6.40 10.56
C HIS A 91 -1.97 -5.51 9.32
N LYS A 92 -1.94 -6.10 8.12
CA LYS A 92 -1.85 -5.36 6.85
C LYS A 92 -3.08 -4.50 6.58
N THR A 93 -4.27 -4.96 7.00
CA THR A 93 -5.50 -4.19 6.89
C THR A 93 -5.47 -2.97 7.82
N VAL A 94 -5.13 -3.15 9.10
CA VAL A 94 -4.98 -2.05 10.06
C VAL A 94 -3.96 -1.03 9.54
N TYR A 95 -2.81 -1.50 9.06
CA TYR A 95 -1.80 -0.65 8.44
C TYR A 95 -2.38 0.15 7.25
N ALA A 96 -3.09 -0.51 6.34
CA ALA A 96 -3.62 0.11 5.12
C ALA A 96 -4.67 1.19 5.42
N PHE A 97 -5.55 0.95 6.39
CA PHE A 97 -6.58 1.90 6.80
C PHE A 97 -6.01 3.06 7.61
N ALA A 98 -5.08 2.80 8.54
CA ALA A 98 -4.44 3.86 9.32
C ALA A 98 -3.59 4.78 8.42
N THR A 99 -2.74 4.19 7.57
CA THR A 99 -1.95 4.95 6.59
C THR A 99 -2.87 5.69 5.61
N GLY A 100 -3.97 5.08 5.20
CA GLY A 100 -4.96 5.70 4.34
C GLY A 100 -5.63 6.92 4.96
N ALA A 101 -6.05 6.83 6.22
CA ALA A 101 -6.63 7.96 6.95
C ALA A 101 -5.64 9.12 7.07
N VAL A 102 -4.38 8.83 7.39
CA VAL A 102 -3.32 9.85 7.47
C VAL A 102 -3.07 10.47 6.09
N ALA A 103 -2.89 9.66 5.04
CA ALA A 103 -2.64 10.13 3.69
C ALA A 103 -3.79 11.00 3.16
N ASP A 104 -5.03 10.60 3.41
CA ASP A 104 -6.22 11.34 2.97
C ASP A 104 -6.35 12.67 3.74
N ALA A 105 -6.09 12.68 5.05
CA ALA A 105 -6.10 13.90 5.85
C ALA A 105 -5.02 14.90 5.40
N LEU A 106 -3.82 14.42 5.05
CA LEU A 106 -2.76 15.27 4.52
C LEU A 106 -3.11 15.80 3.13
N ALA A 107 -3.59 14.94 2.22
CA ALA A 107 -3.94 15.34 0.86
C ALA A 107 -5.15 16.30 0.81
N ALA A 108 -6.08 16.19 1.77
CA ALA A 108 -7.23 17.09 1.88
C ALA A 108 -6.84 18.57 2.06
N ARG A 109 -5.66 18.85 2.64
CA ARG A 109 -5.12 20.20 2.81
C ARG A 109 -4.85 20.91 1.48
N SER A 110 -4.67 20.14 0.40
CA SER A 110 -4.46 20.64 -0.97
C SER A 110 -5.76 20.73 -1.78
N GLY A 111 -6.91 20.45 -1.16
CA GLY A 111 -8.22 20.41 -1.83
C GLY A 111 -8.50 19.09 -2.59
N PRO A 112 -9.49 19.11 -3.50
CA PRO A 112 -9.84 17.95 -4.32
C PRO A 112 -8.73 17.59 -5.31
N GLY A 113 -8.33 16.32 -5.30
CA GLY A 113 -7.37 15.78 -6.28
C GLY A 113 -7.97 15.66 -7.69
N PRO A 114 -7.14 15.44 -8.73
CA PRO A 114 -7.61 15.35 -10.12
C PRO A 114 -8.74 14.34 -10.34
N GLY A 115 -8.65 13.15 -9.73
CA GLY A 115 -9.69 12.12 -9.84
C GLY A 115 -11.00 12.53 -9.16
N GLN A 116 -10.95 13.27 -8.05
CA GLN A 116 -12.15 13.79 -7.39
C GLN A 116 -12.79 14.92 -8.21
N ARG A 117 -11.98 15.80 -8.81
CA ARG A 117 -12.45 16.86 -9.72
C ARG A 117 -13.12 16.27 -10.96
N HIS A 118 -12.55 15.21 -11.53
CA HIS A 118 -13.16 14.47 -12.65
C HIS A 118 -14.47 13.80 -12.24
N ALA A 119 -14.49 13.10 -11.09
CA ALA A 119 -15.70 12.47 -10.57
C ALA A 119 -16.82 13.48 -10.21
N ALA A 120 -16.48 14.74 -9.91
CA ALA A 120 -17.46 15.78 -9.66
C ALA A 120 -18.15 16.32 -10.94
N VAL A 121 -17.61 16.03 -12.13
CA VAL A 121 -18.22 16.49 -13.40
C VAL A 121 -19.57 15.81 -13.66
N ARG A 122 -19.70 14.53 -13.31
CA ARG A 122 -20.93 13.75 -13.45
C ARG A 122 -21.07 12.81 -12.26
N THR A 123 -22.24 12.82 -11.64
CA THR A 123 -22.57 11.88 -10.57
C THR A 123 -22.85 10.48 -11.12
N GLY A 124 -22.51 9.44 -10.33
CA GLY A 124 -22.72 8.05 -10.70
C GLY A 124 -21.61 7.46 -11.57
N ARG A 125 -21.77 6.20 -11.97
CA ARG A 125 -20.81 5.51 -12.85
C ARG A 125 -21.14 5.84 -14.29
N GLN A 126 -20.35 6.75 -14.87
CA GLN A 126 -20.48 7.15 -16.27
C GLN A 126 -19.23 6.72 -17.05
N VAL A 127 -19.42 6.28 -18.28
CA VAL A 127 -18.35 5.98 -19.23
C VAL A 127 -18.13 7.19 -20.14
N ASP A 128 -16.99 7.24 -20.83
CA ASP A 128 -16.69 8.25 -21.85
C ASP A 128 -16.74 9.73 -21.38
N VAL A 129 -16.51 9.96 -20.09
CA VAL A 129 -16.37 11.32 -19.55
C VAL A 129 -14.96 11.83 -19.86
N GLY A 130 -14.87 12.77 -20.80
CA GLY A 130 -13.63 13.42 -21.19
C GLY A 130 -12.89 14.14 -20.05
N PRO A 131 -11.64 14.55 -20.26
CA PRO A 131 -10.83 15.23 -19.25
C PRO A 131 -11.43 16.58 -18.86
N VAL A 132 -11.19 17.00 -17.62
CA VAL A 132 -11.60 18.33 -17.13
C VAL A 132 -10.86 19.41 -17.92
N PRO A 133 -11.55 20.44 -18.46
CA PRO A 133 -10.93 21.56 -19.14
C PRO A 133 -9.81 22.23 -18.30
N ARG A 134 -8.70 22.61 -18.95
CA ARG A 134 -7.46 23.06 -18.27
C ARG A 134 -7.67 24.33 -17.42
N ASP A 135 -8.55 25.21 -17.86
CA ASP A 135 -8.98 26.43 -17.16
C ASP A 135 -9.70 26.12 -15.83
N ARG A 136 -10.47 25.03 -15.79
CA ARG A 136 -11.13 24.54 -14.57
C ARG A 136 -10.21 23.68 -13.70
N ALA A 137 -9.26 22.97 -14.31
CA ALA A 137 -8.32 22.11 -13.59
C ALA A 137 -7.33 22.91 -12.71
N ARG A 138 -7.00 24.16 -13.09
CA ARG A 138 -6.01 25.00 -12.37
C ARG A 138 -6.61 25.91 -11.28
N ARG A 139 -7.93 26.08 -11.22
CA ARG A 139 -8.56 26.87 -10.16
C ARG A 139 -8.42 26.13 -8.83
N ARG A 140 -7.70 26.74 -7.88
CA ARG A 140 -7.54 26.25 -6.52
C ARG A 140 -8.81 26.53 -5.72
#